data_AF-A0A7V3T146-F1
#
_entry.id   AF-A0A7V3T146-F1
#
_cell.length_a   1.000
_cell.length_b   1.000
_cell.length_c   1.000
_cell.angle_alpha   90.00
_cell.angle_beta   90.00
_cell.angle_gamma   90.00
#
_symmetry.space_group_name_H-M   'P 1'
#
loop_
_entity.id
_entity.type
_entity.pdbx_description
1 polymer ?
#
loop_
_entity_poly.entity_id
_entity_poly.type
_entity_poly.pdbx_seq_one_letter_code
_entity_poly.pdbx_strand_id
1 'polypeptide(L)'
;MDKNNITGVQYVPIYLLGKDNHVIEDYYNLRVQEGIGEITSPSIVDKGPKCPQCGFYKKFLCQTPLYFSRDTWNGNDICYTKDWFGQPPCAQGKWPIISPRLYRLLKENKIKLFSVMPAFFV
;
A
#
# COMPACT_ATOMS: atom_id res chain seq x y z
N MET A 1 18.89 -11.71 6.03
CA MET A 1 17.61 -11.75 6.78
C MET A 1 17.35 -10.36 7.33
N ASP A 2 16.09 -9.89 7.23
CA ASP A 2 15.68 -8.60 7.77
C ASP A 2 15.88 -8.58 9.30
N LYS A 3 16.67 -7.62 9.79
CA LYS A 3 16.95 -7.48 11.23
C LYS A 3 15.76 -6.93 12.01
N ASN A 4 14.80 -6.30 11.34
CA ASN A 4 13.70 -5.58 11.99
C ASN A 4 12.39 -6.37 12.05
N ASN A 5 12.35 -7.58 11.44
CA ASN A 5 11.18 -8.45 11.37
C ASN A 5 9.92 -7.66 10.94
N ILE A 6 9.99 -7.00 9.77
CA ILE A 6 8.83 -6.29 9.21
C ILE A 6 7.76 -7.28 8.78
N THR A 7 6.53 -7.08 9.25
CA THR A 7 5.38 -7.96 9.03
C THR A 7 4.47 -7.46 7.89
N GLY A 8 3.69 -8.35 7.28
CA GLY A 8 2.75 -8.01 6.19
C GLY A 8 3.38 -7.88 4.79
N VAL A 9 4.67 -8.22 4.64
CA VAL A 9 5.40 -8.15 3.37
C VAL A 9 6.23 -9.40 3.12
N GLN A 10 6.32 -9.78 1.85
CA GLN A 10 7.29 -10.75 1.35
C GLN A 10 8.31 -10.04 0.46
N TYR A 11 9.59 -10.34 0.69
CA TYR A 11 10.70 -9.83 -0.11
C TYR A 11 10.96 -10.79 -1.27
N VAL A 12 10.73 -10.32 -2.49
CA VAL A 12 10.94 -11.11 -3.70
C VAL A 12 12.22 -10.61 -4.39
N PRO A 13 13.20 -11.48 -4.69
CA PRO A 13 14.42 -11.07 -5.39
C PRO A 13 14.11 -10.41 -6.74
N ILE A 14 14.93 -9.45 -7.13
CA ILE A 14 14.87 -8.86 -8.47
C ILE A 14 15.87 -9.60 -9.37
N TYR A 15 15.43 -9.97 -10.57
CA TYR A 15 16.25 -10.67 -11.56
C TYR A 15 16.59 -9.73 -12.70
N LEU A 16 17.88 -9.63 -13.03
CA LEU A 16 18.32 -9.02 -14.28
C LEU A 16 18.33 -10.10 -15.36
N LEU A 17 17.51 -9.91 -16.39
CA LEU A 17 17.39 -10.84 -17.50
C LEU A 17 18.36 -10.46 -18.62
N GLY A 18 19.10 -11.44 -19.15
CA GLY A 18 20.11 -11.23 -20.18
C GLY A 18 20.66 -12.55 -20.71
N LYS A 19 21.88 -12.53 -21.24
CA LYS A 19 22.58 -13.75 -21.68
C LYS A 19 22.77 -14.73 -20.52
N ASP A 20 23.05 -14.20 -19.34
CA ASP A 20 23.10 -14.92 -18.07
C ASP A 20 22.19 -14.20 -17.07
N ASN A 21 21.17 -14.90 -16.59
CA ASN A 21 20.28 -14.35 -15.56
C ASN A 21 21.01 -14.29 -14.23
N HIS A 22 20.92 -13.16 -13.56
CA HIS A 22 21.44 -13.04 -12.20
C HIS A 22 20.49 -12.25 -11.30
N VAL A 23 20.59 -12.52 -10.00
CA VAL A 23 19.85 -11.79 -8.97
C VAL A 23 20.57 -10.48 -8.70
N ILE A 24 19.81 -9.38 -8.60
CA ILE A 24 20.33 -8.12 -8.10
C ILE A 24 20.35 -8.21 -6.57
N GLU A 25 21.55 -8.30 -5.99
CA GLU A 25 21.74 -8.38 -4.54
C GLU A 25 21.26 -7.09 -3.87
N ASP A 26 20.77 -7.20 -2.63
CA ASP A 26 20.27 -6.09 -1.79
C ASP A 26 19.05 -5.32 -2.32
N TYR A 27 18.51 -5.68 -3.49
CA TYR A 27 17.27 -5.12 -4.03
C TYR A 27 16.16 -6.17 -4.09
N TYR A 28 14.98 -5.79 -3.62
CA TYR A 28 13.82 -6.67 -3.52
C TYR A 28 12.56 -5.97 -4.00
N ASN A 29 11.71 -6.70 -4.73
CA ASN A 29 10.33 -6.34 -4.92
C ASN A 29 9.54 -6.67 -3.65
N LEU A 30 8.80 -5.69 -3.12
CA LEU A 30 7.98 -5.86 -1.93
C LEU A 30 6.59 -6.34 -2.34
N ARG A 31 6.29 -7.61 -2.03
CA ARG A 31 4.95 -8.16 -2.18
C ARG A 31 4.19 -8.01 -0.87
N VAL A 32 3.43 -6.94 -0.75
CA VAL A 32 2.52 -6.69 0.38
C VAL A 32 1.40 -7.74 0.36
N GLN A 33 1.20 -8.44 1.46
CA GLN A 33 0.38 -9.66 1.49
C GLN A 33 -1.11 -9.36 1.65
N GLU A 34 -1.44 -8.34 2.44
CA GLU A 34 -2.80 -8.18 2.94
C GLU A 34 -3.38 -6.78 2.71
N GLY A 35 -4.69 -6.76 2.49
CA GLY A 35 -5.47 -5.56 2.30
C GLY A 35 -6.19 -5.15 3.57
N ILE A 36 -6.06 -3.87 3.93
CA ILE A 36 -6.87 -3.24 4.96
C ILE A 36 -8.26 -2.96 4.46
N GLY A 37 -9.25 -2.95 5.36
CA GLY A 37 -10.68 -2.88 5.06
C GLY A 37 -11.13 -1.78 4.10
N GLU A 38 -12.43 -1.74 3.81
CA GLU A 38 -12.99 -0.68 2.98
C GLU A 38 -12.89 0.68 3.68
N ILE A 39 -12.76 1.74 2.88
CA ILE A 39 -12.84 3.12 3.39
C ILE A 39 -14.22 3.38 3.98
N THR A 40 -14.25 3.96 5.18
CA THR A 40 -15.47 4.31 5.91
C THR A 40 -15.56 5.82 6.15
N SER A 41 -16.73 6.29 6.59
CA SER A 41 -16.92 7.65 7.05
C SER A 41 -15.98 7.97 8.23
N PRO A 42 -15.45 9.20 8.32
CA PRO A 42 -15.79 10.40 7.55
C PRO A 42 -14.99 10.60 6.24
N SER A 43 -14.34 9.58 5.69
CA SER A 43 -13.71 9.75 4.37
C SER A 43 -14.73 10.15 3.30
N ILE A 44 -14.49 11.27 2.62
CA ILE A 44 -15.30 11.72 1.50
C ILE A 44 -14.68 11.19 0.21
N VAL A 45 -15.40 10.25 -0.40
CA VAL A 45 -14.96 9.51 -1.59
C VAL A 45 -15.86 9.83 -2.77
N ASP A 46 -15.25 10.25 -3.87
CA ASP A 46 -15.92 10.44 -5.16
C ASP A 46 -15.75 9.16 -5.99
N LYS A 47 -16.86 8.45 -6.16
CA LYS A 47 -16.92 7.15 -6.84
C LYS A 47 -17.66 7.29 -8.16
N GLY A 48 -16.99 6.93 -9.26
CA GLY A 48 -17.62 6.77 -10.57
C GLY A 48 -18.45 5.47 -10.65
N PRO A 49 -18.94 5.10 -11.84
CA PRO A 49 -19.64 3.83 -12.01
C PRO A 49 -18.69 2.64 -11.81
N LYS A 50 -19.20 1.55 -11.22
CA LYS A 50 -18.49 0.26 -11.19
C LYS A 50 -18.47 -0.36 -12.59
N CYS A 51 -17.35 -0.96 -12.95
CA CYS A 51 -17.23 -1.79 -14.13
C CYS A 51 -17.97 -3.12 -13.89
N PRO A 52 -18.91 -3.53 -14.76
CA PRO A 52 -19.66 -4.76 -14.58
C PRO A 52 -18.80 -6.02 -14.75
N GLN A 53 -17.64 -5.94 -15.41
CA GLN A 53 -16.77 -7.09 -15.66
C GLN A 53 -15.81 -7.37 -14.51
N CYS A 54 -15.14 -6.32 -13.99
CA CYS A 54 -14.12 -6.48 -12.96
C CYS A 54 -14.56 -6.00 -11.56
N GLY A 55 -15.74 -5.38 -11.43
CA GLY A 55 -16.28 -4.88 -10.16
C GLY A 55 -15.63 -3.60 -9.63
N PHE A 56 -14.57 -3.11 -10.26
CA PHE A 56 -13.84 -1.90 -9.85
C PHE A 56 -14.51 -0.61 -10.30
N TYR A 57 -14.33 0.46 -9.52
CA TYR A 57 -14.83 1.80 -9.85
C TYR A 57 -13.99 2.44 -10.97
N LYS A 58 -14.62 3.00 -12.01
CA LYS A 58 -13.91 3.77 -13.05
C LYS A 58 -13.22 5.02 -12.51
N LYS A 59 -13.68 5.53 -11.37
CA LYS A 59 -13.10 6.66 -10.62
C LYS A 59 -13.28 6.36 -9.14
N PHE A 60 -12.21 6.49 -8.36
CA PHE A 60 -12.29 6.44 -6.91
C PHE A 60 -11.26 7.42 -6.35
N LEU A 61 -11.71 8.60 -5.95
CA LEU A 61 -10.84 9.63 -5.38
C LEU A 61 -11.26 9.91 -3.95
N CYS A 62 -10.30 10.02 -3.04
CA CYS A 62 -10.54 10.45 -1.67
C CYS A 62 -10.06 11.90 -1.53
N GLN A 63 -10.94 12.79 -1.05
CA GLN A 63 -10.63 14.22 -0.88
C GLN A 63 -10.18 14.56 0.55
N THR A 64 -10.45 13.65 1.49
CA THR A 64 -10.09 13.76 2.91
C THR A 64 -9.06 12.70 3.26
N PRO A 65 -8.52 12.68 4.49
CA PRO A 65 -7.77 11.52 4.97
C PRO A 65 -8.56 10.22 4.85
N LEU A 66 -7.82 9.11 4.84
CA LEU A 66 -8.38 7.76 4.80
C LEU A 66 -8.83 7.36 6.21
N TYR A 67 -10.06 6.90 6.32
CA TYR A 67 -10.64 6.36 7.55
C TYR A 67 -11.04 4.90 7.31
N PHE A 68 -10.68 4.03 8.25
CA PHE A 68 -10.98 2.60 8.24
C PHE A 68 -11.66 2.22 9.54
N SER A 69 -12.45 1.15 9.54
CA SER A 69 -12.96 0.58 10.79
C SER A 69 -11.80 0.05 11.64
N ARG A 70 -11.85 0.28 12.95
CA ARG A 70 -10.84 -0.18 13.92
C ARG A 70 -10.51 -1.66 13.81
N ASP A 71 -11.50 -2.49 13.54
CA ASP A 71 -11.36 -3.95 13.50
C ASP A 71 -10.66 -4.46 12.23
N THR A 72 -10.37 -3.57 11.28
CA THR A 72 -9.72 -3.93 10.01
C THR A 72 -8.20 -3.95 10.09
N TRP A 73 -7.62 -3.40 11.15
CA TRP A 73 -6.19 -3.45 11.37
C TRP A 73 -5.80 -4.69 12.16
N ASN A 74 -4.86 -5.46 11.63
CA ASN A 74 -4.41 -6.72 12.22
C ASN A 74 -3.02 -6.65 12.87
N GLY A 75 -2.45 -5.44 13.00
CA GLY A 75 -1.15 -5.25 13.66
C GLY A 75 0.09 -5.41 12.77
N ASN A 76 -0.06 -5.68 11.47
CA ASN A 76 1.06 -5.79 10.55
C ASN A 76 1.82 -4.45 10.36
N ASP A 77 3.06 -4.48 9.88
CA ASP A 77 3.81 -3.24 9.62
C ASP A 77 3.45 -2.55 8.33
N ILE A 78 3.03 -3.32 7.34
CA ILE A 78 2.61 -2.82 6.04
C ILE A 78 1.44 -3.64 5.51
N CYS A 79 0.47 -2.94 4.94
CA CYS A 79 -0.64 -3.51 4.19
C CYS A 79 -0.97 -2.58 3.01
N TYR A 80 -2.01 -2.89 2.25
CA TYR A 80 -2.50 -2.02 1.18
C TYR A 80 -3.99 -1.71 1.33
N THR A 81 -4.48 -0.65 0.70
CA THR A 81 -5.93 -0.38 0.62
C THR A 81 -6.65 -1.43 -0.24
N LYS A 82 -7.77 -1.99 0.23
CA LYS A 82 -8.60 -2.87 -0.63
C LYS A 82 -9.17 -2.11 -1.82
N ASP A 83 -9.57 -0.86 -1.61
CA ASP A 83 -10.01 0.07 -2.66
C ASP A 83 -8.85 0.45 -3.58
N TRP A 84 -9.14 0.52 -4.89
CA TRP A 84 -8.23 1.03 -5.92
C TRP A 84 -8.52 2.51 -6.14
N PHE A 85 -7.58 3.38 -5.78
CA PHE A 85 -7.71 4.82 -5.93
C PHE A 85 -7.18 5.28 -7.29
N GLY A 86 -7.80 6.32 -7.83
CA GLY A 86 -7.41 6.99 -9.07
C GLY A 86 -8.54 7.05 -10.08
N GLN A 87 -8.24 7.65 -11.24
CA GLN A 87 -9.15 7.78 -12.38
C GLN A 87 -8.34 7.87 -13.68
N PRO A 88 -8.81 7.33 -14.81
CA PRO A 88 -8.17 7.54 -16.10
C PRO A 88 -8.10 9.03 -16.47
N PRO A 89 -7.06 9.46 -17.22
CA PRO A 89 -5.92 8.67 -17.71
C PRO A 89 -4.84 8.43 -16.64
N CYS A 90 -5.00 8.96 -15.43
CA CYS A 90 -4.04 8.81 -14.35
C CYS A 90 -3.99 7.37 -13.82
N ALA A 91 -2.86 7.02 -13.20
CA ALA A 91 -2.66 5.70 -12.61
C ALA A 91 -3.73 5.39 -11.57
N GLN A 92 -4.23 4.16 -11.60
CA GLN A 92 -5.07 3.58 -10.56
C GLN A 92 -4.29 2.54 -9.79
N GLY A 93 -4.45 2.51 -8.48
CA GLY A 93 -3.74 1.54 -7.66
C GLY A 93 -4.18 1.51 -6.23
N LYS A 94 -3.74 0.46 -5.54
CA LYS A 94 -3.85 0.32 -4.10
C LYS A 94 -2.74 1.12 -3.44
N TRP A 95 -3.04 1.78 -2.35
CA TRP A 95 -2.06 2.58 -1.63
C TRP A 95 -1.47 1.76 -0.48
N PRO A 96 -0.14 1.74 -0.30
CA PRO A 96 0.47 1.16 0.87
C PRO A 96 0.10 1.95 2.12
N ILE A 97 -0.23 1.24 3.20
CA ILE A 97 -0.41 1.79 4.54
C ILE A 97 0.66 1.17 5.42
N ILE A 98 1.37 2.00 6.20
CA ILE A 98 2.46 1.55 7.07
C ILE A 98 2.14 1.85 8.54
N SER A 99 2.62 0.99 9.43
CA SER A 99 2.50 1.18 10.87
C SER A 99 3.38 2.35 11.35
N PRO A 100 3.06 2.96 12.50
CA PRO A 100 3.94 3.94 13.14
C PRO A 100 5.34 3.37 13.48
N ARG A 101 5.45 2.04 13.70
CA ARG A 101 6.73 1.37 13.91
C ARG A 101 7.58 1.40 12.64
N LEU A 102 7.02 0.99 11.51
CA LEU A 102 7.73 1.02 10.23
C LEU A 102 8.09 2.46 9.82
N TYR A 103 7.18 3.43 10.01
CA TYR A 103 7.50 4.84 9.77
C TYR A 103 8.75 5.31 10.53
N ARG A 104 8.83 5.00 11.84
CA ARG A 104 10.00 5.36 12.66
C ARG A 104 11.27 4.71 12.13
N LEU A 105 11.23 3.41 11.81
CA LEU A 105 12.36 2.70 11.23
C LEU A 105 12.85 3.34 9.93
N LEU A 106 11.94 3.72 9.03
CA LEU A 106 12.30 4.41 7.78
C LEU A 106 12.99 5.77 8.06
N LYS A 107 12.50 6.52 9.05
CA LYS A 107 13.08 7.82 9.44
C LYS A 107 14.44 7.67 10.12
N GLU A 108 14.57 6.76 11.07
CA GLU A 108 15.80 6.48 11.82
C GLU A 108 16.92 5.98 10.90
N ASN A 109 16.58 5.14 9.92
CA ASN A 109 17.51 4.66 8.89
C ASN A 109 17.73 5.66 7.75
N LYS A 110 17.19 6.89 7.86
CA LYS A 110 17.37 7.99 6.90
C LYS A 110 16.98 7.60 5.46
N ILE A 111 15.97 6.75 5.30
CA ILE A 111 15.37 6.46 3.99
C ILE A 111 14.86 7.78 3.41
N LYS A 112 15.24 8.07 2.16
CA LYS A 112 14.90 9.31 1.46
C LYS A 112 13.76 9.08 0.48
N LEU A 113 13.19 10.17 -0.03
CA LEU A 113 12.21 10.17 -1.14
C LEU A 113 10.90 9.42 -0.84
N PHE A 114 10.40 9.53 0.37
CA PHE A 114 9.04 9.10 0.70
C PHE A 114 8.28 10.20 1.44
N SER A 115 6.98 10.28 1.20
CA SER A 115 6.04 11.09 1.97
C SER A 115 5.00 10.16 2.60
N VAL A 116 4.45 10.58 3.73
CA VAL A 116 3.36 9.87 4.40
C VAL A 116 2.24 10.84 4.67
N MET A 117 1.02 10.33 4.60
CA MET A 117 -0.18 11.02 5.04
C MET A 117 -0.86 10.17 6.11
N PRO A 118 -1.49 10.77 7.12
CA PRO A 118 -2.16 10.01 8.15
C PRO A 118 -3.36 9.25 7.57
N ALA A 119 -3.53 8.03 8.04
CA ALA A 119 -4.76 7.27 7.95
C ALA A 119 -5.28 7.03 9.37
N PHE A 120 -6.59 6.95 9.51
CA PHE A 120 -7.27 6.89 10.80
C PHE A 120 -8.09 5.61 10.92
N PHE A 121 -8.12 5.08 12.13
CA PHE A 121 -8.94 3.93 12.50
C PHE A 121 -10.01 4.40 13.47
N VAL A 122 -11.25 4.34 13.03
CA VAL A 122 -12.42 4.80 13.79
C VAL A 122 -13.19 3.63 14.36
#